data_AF-A0A2G3NQ05-F1
#
_entry.id   AF-A0A2G3NQ05-F1
#
_cell.length_a   1.000
_cell.length_b   1.000
_cell.length_c   1.000
_cell.angle_alpha   90.00
_cell.angle_beta   90.00
_cell.angle_gamma   90.00
#
_symmetry.space_group_name_H-M   'P 1'
#
loop_
_entity.id
_entity.type
_entity.pdbx_description
1 polymer ?
#
loop_
_entity_poly.entity_id
_entity_poly.type
_entity_poly.pdbx_seq_one_letter_code
_entity_poly.pdbx_strand_id
1 'polypeptide(L)'
;MIEKVKTAFGVINWLKYLHKILLSTFAFYISLTIDGYSILAENNILNSYSVVKYFFIISGILSIIGFSAYLIIDLNYKTFFNLFFGFIAYLIVSYFLLITRNINNSDFNVWKHTDNHFFEYRGLIVVVLIIILSFIIKSILDKFSLKDLYSSFFQEYYKSDSTIYFLIVFIILSDSKLISIISKTVSDGKIADFIPKLTLNIFLLFITFYCIVRIVYKAIEAIRNNNPNFYLSAATSLLFGVIFNYTLQYGVKTEGSLMDMFVFPGATAYQITFIFVFCIIGYLIINRYVITTFLEIVFWGVISLVNYLKQKMRNEPLLVSDISWLKEAKLLTKYIDGTIIIYALIAIVF
;
A
#
# COMPACT_ATOMS: atom_id res chain seq x y z
N MET A 1 -18.74 -2.39 -39.79
CA MET A 1 -17.69 -2.24 -38.75
C MET A 1 -17.67 -0.81 -38.18
N ILE A 2 -17.67 0.22 -39.03
CA ILE A 2 -17.71 1.64 -38.63
C ILE A 2 -18.98 2.01 -37.83
N GLU A 3 -20.17 1.52 -38.21
CA GLU A 3 -21.39 1.72 -37.44
C GLU A 3 -21.34 1.06 -36.06
N LYS A 4 -20.87 -0.19 -35.97
CA LYS A 4 -20.70 -0.90 -34.68
C LYS A 4 -19.75 -0.15 -33.74
N VAL A 5 -18.66 0.42 -34.26
CA VAL A 5 -17.74 1.28 -33.51
C VAL A 5 -18.43 2.57 -33.08
N LYS A 6 -19.16 3.26 -33.96
CA LYS A 6 -19.93 4.47 -33.60
C LYS A 6 -20.97 4.20 -32.50
N THR A 7 -21.74 3.11 -32.58
CA THR A 7 -22.68 2.72 -31.52
C THR A 7 -21.98 2.35 -30.22
N ALA A 8 -20.83 1.68 -30.27
CA ALA A 8 -20.05 1.36 -29.06
C ALA A 8 -19.51 2.63 -28.38
N PHE A 9 -19.04 3.62 -29.15
CA PHE A 9 -18.61 4.92 -28.62
C PHE A 9 -19.79 5.76 -28.09
N GLY A 10 -20.99 5.65 -28.65
CA GLY A 10 -22.17 6.38 -28.17
C GLY A 10 -22.76 5.85 -26.85
N VAL A 11 -22.51 4.58 -26.50
CA VAL A 11 -23.01 3.95 -25.27
C VAL A 11 -22.11 4.23 -24.06
N ILE A 12 -20.84 4.58 -24.30
CA ILE A 12 -19.85 4.83 -23.25
C ILE A 12 -19.93 6.28 -22.78
N ASN A 13 -20.04 6.47 -21.46
CA ASN A 13 -19.95 7.80 -20.85
C ASN A 13 -18.49 8.28 -20.81
N TRP A 14 -18.00 8.83 -21.92
CA TRP A 14 -16.63 9.31 -22.07
C TRP A 14 -16.25 10.40 -21.08
N LEU A 15 -17.19 11.26 -20.68
CA LEU A 15 -16.94 12.34 -19.72
C LEU A 15 -16.53 11.78 -18.36
N LYS A 16 -17.23 10.74 -17.88
CA LYS A 16 -16.86 10.04 -16.64
C LYS A 16 -15.42 9.50 -16.69
N TYR A 17 -15.01 8.87 -17.79
CA TYR A 17 -13.65 8.35 -17.93
C TYR A 17 -12.61 9.46 -18.06
N LEU A 18 -12.95 10.55 -18.75
CA LEU A 18 -12.07 11.72 -18.86
C LEU A 18 -11.77 12.32 -17.49
N HIS A 19 -12.79 12.47 -16.63
CA HIS A 19 -12.58 12.93 -15.25
C HIS A 19 -11.67 12.00 -14.44
N LYS A 20 -11.82 10.69 -14.59
CA LYS A 20 -10.94 9.71 -13.92
C LYS A 20 -9.49 9.82 -14.37
N ILE A 21 -9.28 9.97 -15.68
CA ILE A 21 -7.95 10.15 -16.26
C ILE A 21 -7.36 11.45 -15.73
N LEU A 22 -8.10 12.55 -15.81
CA LEU A 22 -7.65 13.87 -15.37
C LEU A 22 -7.30 13.88 -13.87
N LEU A 23 -8.15 13.30 -13.02
CA LEU A 23 -7.88 13.17 -11.59
C LEU A 23 -6.62 12.34 -11.31
N SER A 24 -6.48 11.21 -11.99
CA SER A 24 -5.30 10.34 -11.86
C SER A 24 -4.03 11.03 -12.35
N THR A 25 -4.12 11.83 -13.42
CA THR A 25 -3.01 12.65 -13.93
C THR A 25 -2.60 13.70 -12.91
N PHE A 26 -3.55 14.44 -12.33
CA PHE A 26 -3.22 15.39 -11.26
C PHE A 26 -2.58 14.68 -10.06
N ALA A 27 -3.14 13.57 -9.61
CA ALA A 27 -2.59 12.82 -8.50
C ALA A 27 -1.16 12.32 -8.80
N PHE A 28 -0.91 11.80 -9.99
CA PHE A 28 0.42 11.33 -10.38
C PHE A 28 1.46 12.46 -10.41
N TYR A 29 1.10 13.64 -10.94
CA TYR A 29 2.02 14.78 -10.94
C TYR A 29 2.28 15.32 -9.52
N ILE A 30 1.29 15.28 -8.62
CA ILE A 30 1.51 15.58 -7.20
C ILE A 30 2.56 14.62 -6.62
N SER A 31 2.41 13.31 -6.85
CA SER A 31 3.40 12.31 -6.41
C SER A 31 4.78 12.54 -7.02
N LEU A 32 4.87 12.82 -8.32
CA LEU A 32 6.14 13.17 -8.98
C LEU A 32 6.81 14.38 -8.33
N THR A 33 6.03 15.39 -7.94
CA THR A 33 6.57 16.57 -7.25
C THR A 33 7.14 16.22 -5.89
N ILE A 34 6.42 15.44 -5.07
CA ILE A 34 6.85 15.12 -3.72
C ILE A 34 8.05 14.17 -3.75
N ASP A 35 7.88 13.04 -4.44
CA ASP A 35 8.83 11.94 -4.44
C ASP A 35 10.04 12.29 -5.31
N GLY A 36 9.80 12.79 -6.53
CA GLY A 36 10.85 13.15 -7.47
C GLY A 36 11.74 14.26 -6.94
N TYR A 37 11.17 15.28 -6.29
CA TYR A 37 11.96 16.32 -5.62
C TYR A 37 12.75 15.74 -4.45
N SER A 38 12.13 14.93 -3.60
CA SER A 38 12.79 14.34 -2.42
C SER A 38 13.95 13.44 -2.81
N ILE A 39 13.80 12.64 -3.87
CA ILE A 39 14.85 11.75 -4.37
C ILE A 39 16.00 12.54 -5.01
N LEU A 40 15.70 13.61 -5.76
CA LEU A 40 16.73 14.52 -6.28
C LEU A 40 17.52 15.20 -5.14
N ALA A 41 16.83 15.55 -4.04
CA ALA A 41 17.44 16.13 -2.86
C ALA A 41 18.33 15.14 -2.11
N GLU A 42 17.86 13.90 -1.88
CA GLU A 42 18.60 12.86 -1.18
C GLU A 42 19.89 12.45 -1.94
N ASN A 43 19.87 12.54 -3.26
CA ASN A 43 21.05 12.29 -4.11
C ASN A 43 21.95 13.53 -4.33
N ASN A 44 21.64 14.69 -3.74
CA ASN A 44 22.39 15.94 -3.92
C ASN A 44 22.56 16.41 -5.39
N ILE A 45 21.61 16.08 -6.27
CA ILE A 45 21.67 16.37 -7.72
C ILE A 45 20.64 17.41 -8.17
N LEU A 46 19.98 18.10 -7.24
CA LEU A 46 18.99 19.15 -7.53
C LEU A 46 19.48 20.22 -8.50
N ASN A 47 20.75 20.62 -8.39
CA ASN A 47 21.34 21.66 -9.24
C ASN A 47 21.66 21.11 -10.64
N SER A 48 22.11 19.86 -10.71
CA SER A 48 22.42 19.17 -11.96
C SER A 48 21.17 18.92 -12.83
N TYR A 49 19.99 18.81 -12.20
CA TYR A 49 18.71 18.60 -12.87
C TYR A 49 17.73 19.76 -12.64
N SER A 50 18.21 21.01 -12.73
CA SER A 50 17.41 22.20 -12.45
C SER A 50 16.12 22.30 -13.30
N VAL A 51 16.19 21.98 -14.60
CA VAL A 51 15.03 21.97 -15.50
C VAL A 51 13.98 20.96 -15.03
N VAL A 52 14.40 19.76 -14.65
CA VAL A 52 13.49 18.71 -14.15
C VAL A 52 12.88 19.11 -12.81
N LYS A 53 13.69 19.67 -11.90
CA LYS A 53 13.22 20.21 -10.63
C LYS A 53 12.11 21.25 -10.84
N TYR A 54 12.31 22.23 -11.73
CA TYR A 54 11.29 23.24 -12.02
C TYR A 54 10.04 22.62 -12.68
N PHE A 55 10.23 21.65 -13.58
CA PHE A 55 9.11 20.92 -14.18
C PHE A 55 8.27 20.20 -13.11
N PHE A 56 8.90 19.48 -12.18
CA PHE A 56 8.21 18.83 -11.06
C PHE A 56 7.44 19.84 -10.19
N ILE A 57 8.04 20.98 -9.85
CA ILE A 57 7.37 21.99 -9.01
C ILE A 57 6.16 22.60 -9.73
N ILE A 58 6.33 23.06 -10.99
CA ILE A 58 5.27 23.73 -11.74
C ILE A 58 4.10 22.79 -12.03
N SER A 59 4.41 21.57 -12.50
CA SER A 59 3.38 20.54 -12.75
C SER A 59 2.65 20.14 -11.46
N GLY A 60 3.37 20.08 -10.34
CA GLY A 60 2.82 19.85 -9.01
C GLY A 60 1.82 20.92 -8.58
N ILE A 61 2.20 22.19 -8.66
CA ILE A 61 1.33 23.32 -8.26
C ILE A 61 0.03 23.30 -9.07
N LEU A 62 0.12 23.16 -10.40
CA LEU A 62 -1.06 23.08 -11.27
C LEU A 62 -1.94 21.88 -10.89
N SER A 63 -1.31 20.75 -10.59
CA SER A 63 -2.01 19.52 -10.21
C SER A 63 -2.65 19.60 -8.83
N ILE A 64 -2.03 20.28 -7.86
CA ILE A 64 -2.62 20.55 -6.54
C ILE A 64 -3.89 21.37 -6.71
N ILE A 65 -3.88 22.43 -7.53
CA ILE A 65 -5.07 23.25 -7.82
C ILE A 65 -6.17 22.39 -8.45
N GLY A 66 -5.82 21.63 -9.49
CA GLY A 66 -6.76 20.74 -10.18
C GLY A 66 -7.37 19.68 -9.27
N PHE A 67 -6.54 18.96 -8.52
CA PHE A 67 -6.98 17.95 -7.55
C PHE A 67 -7.84 18.55 -6.44
N SER A 68 -7.49 19.73 -5.94
CA SER A 68 -8.26 20.42 -4.90
C SER A 68 -9.67 20.76 -5.37
N ALA A 69 -9.86 21.08 -6.66
CA ALA A 69 -11.19 21.27 -7.24
C ALA A 69 -12.03 19.99 -7.25
N TYR A 70 -11.43 18.81 -7.48
CA TYR A 70 -12.12 17.52 -7.38
C TYR A 70 -12.48 17.16 -5.93
N LEU A 71 -11.59 17.43 -4.98
CA LEU A 71 -11.78 17.07 -3.57
C LEU A 71 -13.01 17.76 -2.95
N ILE A 72 -13.43 18.93 -3.46
CA ILE A 72 -14.63 19.66 -2.98
C ILE A 72 -15.88 18.76 -2.92
N ILE A 73 -16.02 17.83 -3.87
CA ILE A 73 -17.15 16.91 -3.98
C ILE A 73 -17.18 15.91 -2.81
N ASP A 74 -16.00 15.51 -2.36
CA ASP A 74 -15.80 14.55 -1.29
C ASP A 74 -15.64 15.23 0.08
N LEU A 75 -15.70 16.57 0.18
CA LEU A 75 -15.55 17.30 1.45
C LEU A 75 -16.74 17.06 2.38
N ASN A 76 -16.62 16.08 3.26
CA ASN A 76 -17.56 15.82 4.34
C ASN A 76 -16.83 15.22 5.56
N TYR A 77 -17.48 15.26 6.73
CA TYR A 77 -16.91 14.78 7.99
C TYR A 77 -16.48 13.30 7.94
N LYS A 78 -17.21 12.47 7.18
CA LYS A 78 -16.91 11.05 7.01
C LYS A 78 -15.61 10.85 6.22
N THR A 79 -15.35 11.68 5.21
CA THR A 79 -14.08 11.68 4.46
C THR A 79 -12.90 12.04 5.37
N PHE A 80 -13.04 13.06 6.22
CA PHE A 80 -11.99 13.41 7.20
C PHE A 80 -11.72 12.29 8.19
N PHE A 81 -12.77 11.67 8.72
CA PHE A 81 -12.65 10.53 9.63
C PHE A 81 -11.96 9.34 8.92
N ASN A 82 -12.43 8.99 7.73
CA ASN A 82 -11.84 7.93 6.93
C ASN A 82 -10.36 8.19 6.58
N LEU A 83 -9.97 9.45 6.36
CA LEU A 83 -8.60 9.85 6.08
C LEU A 83 -7.72 9.68 7.33
N PHE A 84 -8.23 10.10 8.49
CA PHE A 84 -7.54 9.94 9.77
C PHE A 84 -7.27 8.48 10.12
N PHE A 85 -8.27 7.60 10.00
CA PHE A 85 -8.08 6.17 10.25
C PHE A 85 -7.21 5.51 9.18
N GLY A 86 -7.31 5.93 7.92
CA GLY A 86 -6.41 5.48 6.86
C GLY A 86 -4.96 5.82 7.16
N PHE A 87 -4.71 7.04 7.66
CA PHE A 87 -3.38 7.48 8.09
C PHE A 87 -2.85 6.65 9.26
N ILE A 88 -3.64 6.43 10.31
CA ILE A 88 -3.23 5.59 11.45
C ILE A 88 -2.91 4.16 11.01
N ALA A 89 -3.78 3.55 10.20
CA ALA A 89 -3.56 2.20 9.69
C ALA A 89 -2.26 2.11 8.90
N TYR A 90 -1.99 3.12 8.07
CA TYR A 90 -0.73 3.23 7.35
C TYR A 90 0.49 3.31 8.28
N LEU A 91 0.47 4.16 9.32
CA LEU A 91 1.59 4.27 10.27
C LEU A 91 1.89 2.93 10.95
N ILE A 92 0.83 2.22 11.37
CA ILE A 92 0.97 0.89 11.99
C ILE A 92 1.64 -0.09 11.03
N VAL A 93 1.16 -0.17 9.78
CA VAL A 93 1.72 -1.10 8.77
C VAL A 93 3.16 -0.71 8.40
N SER A 94 3.43 0.58 8.14
CA SER A 94 4.77 1.06 7.81
C SER A 94 5.78 0.74 8.92
N TYR A 95 5.39 0.97 10.18
CA TYR A 95 6.25 0.66 11.32
C TYR A 95 6.42 -0.84 11.55
N PHE A 96 5.36 -1.62 11.36
CA PHE A 96 5.46 -3.08 11.46
C PHE A 96 6.44 -3.63 10.42
N LEU A 97 6.40 -3.13 9.19
CA LEU A 97 7.39 -3.48 8.16
C LEU A 97 8.81 -3.05 8.52
N LEU A 98 8.99 -1.91 9.20
CA LEU A 98 10.29 -1.48 9.72
C LEU A 98 10.82 -2.44 10.79
N ILE A 99 9.97 -2.87 11.73
CA ILE A 99 10.31 -3.86 12.76
C ILE A 99 10.74 -5.17 12.10
N THR A 100 9.95 -5.66 11.14
CA THR A 100 10.27 -6.89 10.39
C THR A 100 11.62 -6.80 9.71
N ARG A 101 11.95 -5.65 9.09
CA ARG A 101 13.24 -5.46 8.42
C ARG A 101 14.43 -5.39 9.38
N ASN A 102 14.20 -5.06 10.64
CA ASN A 102 15.23 -4.92 11.67
C ASN A 102 15.21 -6.08 12.67
N ILE A 103 14.58 -7.21 12.33
CA ILE A 103 14.39 -8.32 13.27
C ILE A 103 15.70 -9.00 13.71
N ASN A 104 16.75 -8.85 12.90
CA ASN A 104 18.12 -9.32 13.15
C ASN A 104 19.05 -8.20 13.67
N ASN A 105 18.54 -6.99 13.89
CA ASN A 105 19.31 -5.86 14.40
C ASN A 105 19.24 -5.83 15.92
N SER A 106 20.34 -6.14 16.60
CA SER A 106 20.43 -6.10 18.07
C SER A 106 20.27 -4.69 18.64
N ASP A 107 20.63 -3.67 17.86
CA ASP A 107 20.61 -2.27 18.30
C ASP A 107 19.26 -1.59 18.04
N PHE A 108 18.36 -2.26 17.30
CA PHE A 108 17.05 -1.73 16.98
C PHE A 108 16.11 -1.85 18.18
N ASN A 109 15.80 -0.72 18.78
CA ASN A 109 14.81 -0.65 19.86
C ASN A 109 13.43 -0.24 19.31
N VAL A 110 12.47 -1.17 19.36
CA VAL A 110 11.08 -0.98 18.91
C VAL A 110 10.36 0.16 19.63
N TRP A 111 10.80 0.54 20.82
CA TRP A 111 10.16 1.60 21.63
C TRP A 111 10.69 3.01 21.32
N LYS A 112 11.78 3.13 20.55
CA LYS A 112 12.33 4.43 20.14
C LYS A 112 11.57 4.99 18.94
N HIS A 113 10.30 5.33 19.12
CA HIS A 113 9.41 5.73 18.02
C HIS A 113 9.88 6.97 17.25
N THR A 114 10.45 7.97 17.93
CA THR A 114 10.97 9.19 17.29
C THR A 114 12.19 8.89 16.43
N ASP A 115 13.18 8.19 16.98
CA ASP A 115 14.41 7.83 16.27
C ASP A 115 14.13 6.90 15.08
N ASN A 116 13.14 6.01 15.24
CA ASN A 116 12.73 5.08 14.20
C ASN A 116 11.78 5.72 13.16
N HIS A 117 11.58 7.04 13.19
CA HIS A 117 10.70 7.77 12.26
C HIS A 117 9.30 7.15 12.13
N PHE A 118 8.66 6.87 13.28
CA PHE A 118 7.29 6.36 13.31
C PHE A 118 6.30 7.35 12.69
N PHE A 119 6.38 8.63 13.07
CA PHE A 119 5.49 9.67 12.55
C PHE A 119 6.06 10.30 11.28
N GLU A 120 5.35 10.10 10.16
CA GLU A 120 5.71 10.63 8.85
C GLU A 120 4.86 11.86 8.50
N TYR A 121 5.45 13.05 8.53
CA TYR A 121 4.74 14.32 8.34
C TYR A 121 4.79 14.86 6.91
N ARG A 122 5.72 14.39 6.07
CA ARG A 122 5.96 14.95 4.73
C ARG A 122 4.71 14.93 3.84
N GLY A 123 4.07 13.77 3.74
CA GLY A 123 2.84 13.63 2.96
C GLY A 123 1.63 14.30 3.60
N LEU A 124 1.58 14.38 4.93
CA LEU A 124 0.53 15.09 5.65
C LEU A 124 0.51 16.58 5.29
N ILE A 125 1.68 17.22 5.17
CA ILE A 125 1.77 18.64 4.79
C ILE A 125 1.05 18.86 3.44
N VAL A 126 1.30 18.00 2.46
CA VAL A 126 0.68 18.13 1.14
C VAL A 126 -0.83 17.89 1.19
N VAL A 127 -1.26 16.86 1.92
CA VAL A 127 -2.70 16.58 2.12
C VAL A 127 -3.41 17.75 2.79
N VAL A 128 -2.81 18.36 3.82
CA VAL A 128 -3.35 19.54 4.50
C VAL A 128 -3.43 20.73 3.55
N LEU A 129 -2.38 20.97 2.74
CA LEU A 129 -2.39 22.03 1.73
C LEU A 129 -3.51 21.86 0.70
N ILE A 130 -3.71 20.63 0.20
CA ILE A 130 -4.81 20.31 -0.73
C ILE A 130 -6.17 20.60 -0.07
N ILE A 131 -6.36 20.16 1.18
CA ILE A 131 -7.62 20.39 1.92
C ILE A 131 -7.88 21.90 2.09
N ILE A 132 -6.89 22.67 2.53
CA ILE A 132 -7.00 24.12 2.70
C ILE A 132 -7.37 24.77 1.36
N LEU A 133 -6.69 24.39 0.28
CA LEU A 133 -6.96 24.94 -1.04
C LEU A 133 -8.36 24.58 -1.55
N SER A 134 -8.84 23.36 -1.29
CA SER A 134 -10.23 22.97 -1.59
C SER A 134 -11.24 23.84 -0.86
N PHE A 135 -11.01 24.18 0.41
CA PHE A 135 -11.88 25.12 1.14
C PHE A 135 -11.83 26.54 0.57
N ILE A 136 -10.64 27.01 0.17
CA ILE A 136 -10.49 28.33 -0.48
C ILE A 136 -11.28 28.36 -1.80
N ILE A 137 -11.10 27.36 -2.67
CA ILE A 137 -11.82 27.28 -3.95
C ILE A 137 -13.33 27.19 -3.72
N LYS A 138 -13.78 26.36 -2.77
CA LYS A 138 -15.20 26.28 -2.40
C LYS A 138 -15.76 27.63 -1.94
N SER A 139 -15.02 28.36 -1.12
CA SER A 139 -15.42 29.70 -0.64
C SER A 139 -15.53 30.72 -1.78
N ILE A 140 -14.63 30.64 -2.77
CA ILE A 140 -14.69 31.48 -3.98
C ILE A 140 -15.93 31.13 -4.81
N LEU A 141 -16.18 29.84 -5.07
CA LEU A 141 -17.36 29.38 -5.82
C LEU A 141 -18.67 29.86 -5.16
N ASP A 142 -18.72 29.80 -3.84
CA ASP A 142 -19.85 30.26 -3.04
C ASP A 142 -20.05 31.78 -3.13
N LYS A 143 -18.96 32.55 -3.05
CA LYS A 143 -19.01 34.02 -3.12
C LYS A 143 -19.43 34.55 -4.50
N PHE A 144 -19.00 33.90 -5.58
CA PHE A 144 -19.30 34.32 -6.95
C PHE A 144 -20.54 33.63 -7.55
N SER A 145 -21.31 32.87 -6.75
CA SER A 145 -22.49 32.12 -7.21
C SER A 145 -22.21 31.18 -8.40
N LEU A 146 -21.00 30.59 -8.44
CA LEU A 146 -20.57 29.68 -9.50
C LEU A 146 -20.87 28.20 -9.20
N LYS A 147 -21.68 27.93 -8.16
CA LYS A 147 -22.00 26.57 -7.69
C LYS A 147 -22.68 25.74 -8.77
N ASP A 148 -23.62 26.33 -9.51
CA ASP A 148 -24.40 25.60 -10.52
C ASP A 148 -23.50 25.17 -11.69
N LEU A 149 -22.65 26.09 -12.17
CA LEU A 149 -21.65 25.79 -13.21
C LEU A 149 -20.70 24.67 -12.74
N TYR A 150 -20.19 24.76 -11.52
CA TYR A 150 -19.34 23.73 -10.93
C TYR A 150 -20.07 22.37 -10.87
N SER A 151 -21.31 22.36 -10.36
CA SER A 151 -22.10 21.14 -10.24
C SER A 151 -22.39 20.50 -11.60
N SER A 152 -22.65 21.30 -12.63
CA SER A 152 -22.86 20.79 -14.00
C SER A 152 -21.59 20.18 -14.58
N PHE A 153 -20.42 20.76 -14.31
CA PHE A 153 -19.15 20.25 -14.80
C PHE A 153 -18.80 18.89 -14.17
N PHE A 154 -19.14 18.70 -12.89
CA PHE A 154 -18.81 17.48 -12.15
C PHE A 154 -19.97 16.47 -12.02
N GLN A 155 -21.10 16.71 -12.67
CA GLN A 155 -22.30 15.87 -12.57
C GLN A 155 -22.01 14.39 -12.88
N GLU A 156 -21.21 14.13 -13.91
CA GLU A 156 -20.83 12.79 -14.36
C GLU A 156 -19.72 12.15 -13.52
N TYR A 157 -18.98 12.96 -12.75
CA TYR A 157 -17.91 12.49 -11.86
C TYR A 157 -18.44 12.00 -10.50
N TYR A 158 -19.59 12.48 -10.05
CA TYR A 158 -20.16 12.36 -8.69
C TYR A 158 -20.31 10.91 -8.12
N LYS A 159 -20.00 9.87 -8.90
CA LYS A 159 -20.14 8.46 -8.52
C LYS A 159 -18.95 7.56 -8.92
N SER A 160 -17.81 8.14 -9.30
CA SER A 160 -16.86 7.39 -10.14
C SER A 160 -15.65 6.78 -9.41
N ASP A 161 -14.96 7.53 -8.55
CA ASP A 161 -13.85 7.10 -7.67
C ASP A 161 -13.69 8.14 -6.56
N SER A 162 -13.23 7.74 -5.37
CA SER A 162 -13.07 8.66 -4.24
C SER A 162 -11.66 9.26 -4.22
N THR A 163 -11.58 10.57 -4.07
CA THR A 163 -10.29 11.30 -3.95
C THR A 163 -9.48 10.86 -2.72
N ILE A 164 -10.13 10.28 -1.72
CA ILE A 164 -9.49 9.79 -0.50
C ILE A 164 -8.40 8.74 -0.77
N TYR A 165 -8.55 7.93 -1.83
CA TYR A 165 -7.56 6.91 -2.17
C TYR A 165 -6.22 7.57 -2.51
N PHE A 166 -6.26 8.64 -3.31
CA PHE A 166 -5.06 9.38 -3.69
C PHE A 166 -4.45 10.14 -2.51
N LEU A 167 -5.26 10.72 -1.62
CA LEU A 167 -4.74 11.39 -0.42
C LEU A 167 -3.90 10.47 0.46
N ILE A 168 -4.36 9.22 0.67
CA ILE A 168 -3.59 8.21 1.40
C ILE A 168 -2.35 7.78 0.60
N VAL A 169 -2.44 7.64 -0.72
CA VAL A 169 -1.28 7.35 -1.57
C VAL A 169 -0.20 8.43 -1.45
N PHE A 170 -0.57 9.71 -1.42
CA PHE A 170 0.40 10.80 -1.21
C PHE A 170 1.13 10.64 0.12
N ILE A 171 0.42 10.24 1.18
CA ILE A 171 1.06 9.99 2.48
C ILE A 171 2.05 8.82 2.40
N ILE A 172 1.65 7.70 1.79
CA ILE A 172 2.49 6.51 1.65
C ILE A 172 3.75 6.80 0.82
N LEU A 173 3.59 7.44 -0.33
CA LEU A 173 4.71 7.69 -1.24
C LEU A 173 5.73 8.66 -0.64
N SER A 174 5.27 9.60 0.18
CA SER A 174 6.11 10.57 0.88
C SER A 174 6.89 9.99 2.08
N ASP A 175 6.75 8.69 2.40
CA ASP A 175 7.44 8.05 3.52
C ASP A 175 8.95 8.15 3.35
N SER A 176 9.65 8.67 4.37
CA SER A 176 11.11 8.81 4.32
C SER A 176 11.86 7.50 4.06
N LYS A 177 11.36 6.38 4.60
CA LYS A 177 11.92 5.03 4.44
C LYS A 177 11.71 4.52 3.03
N LEU A 178 10.56 4.82 2.41
CA LEU A 178 10.30 4.45 1.02
C LEU A 178 11.15 5.27 0.05
N ILE A 179 11.23 6.59 0.26
CA ILE A 179 12.06 7.50 -0.53
C ILE A 179 13.51 7.02 -0.53
N SER A 180 14.06 6.65 0.65
CA SER A 180 15.44 6.19 0.74
C SER A 180 15.70 4.88 -0.02
N ILE A 181 14.75 3.94 -0.01
CA ILE A 181 14.85 2.69 -0.79
C ILE A 181 14.86 2.98 -2.29
N ILE A 182 13.97 3.87 -2.76
CA ILE A 182 13.90 4.24 -4.18
C ILE A 182 15.15 5.00 -4.58
N SER A 183 15.61 5.94 -3.75
CA SER A 183 16.80 6.75 -3.99
C SER A 183 18.00 5.87 -4.33
N LYS A 184 18.29 4.87 -3.49
CA LYS A 184 19.35 3.87 -3.71
C LYS A 184 19.13 3.04 -4.99
N THR A 185 17.88 2.69 -5.29
CA THR A 185 17.55 1.88 -6.48
C THR A 185 17.78 2.65 -7.77
N VAL A 186 17.50 3.96 -7.78
CA VAL A 186 17.56 4.81 -8.97
C VAL A 186 18.96 5.39 -9.18
N SER A 187 19.74 5.60 -8.11
CA SER A 187 21.11 6.14 -8.18
C SER A 187 22.13 5.24 -8.87
N ASP A 188 21.89 3.92 -8.91
CA ASP A 188 22.77 2.98 -9.60
C ASP A 188 22.58 3.08 -11.12
N GLY A 189 23.44 3.82 -11.80
CA GLY A 189 23.47 3.90 -13.26
C GLY A 189 24.12 5.16 -13.85
N LYS A 190 24.03 5.30 -15.19
CA LYS A 190 24.45 6.50 -15.91
C LYS A 190 23.45 7.64 -15.65
N ILE A 191 23.94 8.88 -15.59
CA ILE A 191 23.16 10.12 -15.41
C ILE A 191 21.99 10.22 -16.42
N ALA A 192 22.17 9.73 -17.65
CA ALA A 192 21.14 9.74 -18.69
C ALA A 192 19.92 8.86 -18.37
N ASP A 193 20.11 7.77 -17.61
CA ASP A 193 19.05 6.79 -17.31
C ASP A 193 18.28 7.14 -16.03
N PHE A 194 18.78 8.11 -15.26
CA PHE A 194 18.24 8.46 -13.95
C PHE A 194 16.77 8.93 -14.01
N ILE A 195 16.43 9.86 -14.91
CA ILE A 195 15.08 10.44 -14.99
C ILE A 195 14.02 9.45 -15.50
N PRO A 196 14.27 8.67 -16.58
CA PRO A 196 13.35 7.61 -16.99
C PRO A 196 13.14 6.57 -15.89
N LYS A 197 14.23 6.13 -15.23
CA LYS A 197 14.17 5.15 -14.14
C LYS A 197 13.40 5.69 -12.94
N LEU A 198 13.64 6.94 -12.54
CA LEU A 198 12.90 7.63 -11.48
C LEU A 198 11.40 7.67 -11.78
N THR A 199 11.04 8.19 -12.97
CA THR A 199 9.64 8.37 -13.38
C THR A 199 8.90 7.04 -13.43
N LEU A 200 9.54 5.99 -13.98
CA LEU A 200 8.96 4.65 -14.03
C LEU A 200 8.75 4.06 -12.64
N ASN A 201 9.73 4.20 -11.73
CA ASN A 201 9.60 3.69 -10.36
C ASN A 201 8.47 4.39 -9.60
N ILE A 202 8.38 5.72 -9.68
CA ILE A 202 7.29 6.48 -9.05
C ILE A 202 5.94 6.07 -9.65
N PHE A 203 5.85 5.90 -10.97
CA PHE A 203 4.62 5.46 -11.64
C PHE A 203 4.17 4.07 -11.19
N LEU A 204 5.08 3.10 -11.13
CA LEU A 204 4.77 1.74 -10.68
C LEU A 204 4.32 1.72 -9.21
N LEU A 205 4.98 2.48 -8.34
CA LEU A 205 4.59 2.59 -6.93
C LEU A 205 3.26 3.30 -6.76
N PHE A 206 3.02 4.38 -7.51
CA PHE A 206 1.75 5.09 -7.52
C PHE A 206 0.58 4.17 -7.86
N ILE A 207 0.70 3.39 -8.93
CA ILE A 207 -0.33 2.41 -9.31
C ILE A 207 -0.48 1.32 -8.24
N THR A 208 0.63 0.80 -7.74
CA THR A 208 0.63 -0.28 -6.74
C THR A 208 -0.08 0.16 -5.46
N PHE A 209 0.30 1.31 -4.90
CA PHE A 209 -0.32 1.81 -3.68
C PHE A 209 -1.75 2.31 -3.91
N TYR A 210 -2.07 2.88 -5.07
CA TYR A 210 -3.45 3.20 -5.42
C TYR A 210 -4.33 1.93 -5.39
N CYS A 211 -3.87 0.84 -6.00
CA CYS A 211 -4.57 -0.44 -5.97
C CYS A 211 -4.72 -0.99 -4.54
N ILE A 212 -3.64 -0.99 -3.75
CA ILE A 212 -3.67 -1.46 -2.35
C ILE A 212 -4.67 -0.64 -1.51
N VAL A 213 -4.58 0.69 -1.56
CA VAL A 213 -5.46 1.58 -0.80
C VAL A 213 -6.91 1.35 -1.22
N ARG A 214 -7.19 1.28 -2.52
CA ARG A 214 -8.54 1.01 -3.03
C ARG A 214 -9.08 -0.33 -2.55
N ILE A 215 -8.25 -1.39 -2.56
CA ILE A 215 -8.60 -2.72 -2.04
C ILE A 215 -8.99 -2.61 -0.56
N VAL A 216 -8.17 -1.96 0.26
CA VAL A 216 -8.42 -1.82 1.71
C VAL A 216 -9.70 -1.06 2.00
N TYR A 217 -9.93 0.10 1.36
CA TYR A 217 -11.17 0.85 1.58
C TYR A 217 -12.41 0.09 1.12
N LYS A 218 -12.34 -0.63 -0.01
CA LYS A 218 -13.44 -1.48 -0.48
C LYS A 218 -13.68 -2.70 0.41
N ALA A 219 -12.64 -3.25 1.02
CA ALA A 219 -12.77 -4.30 2.02
C ALA A 219 -13.49 -3.81 3.28
N ILE A 220 -13.19 -2.60 3.75
CA ILE A 220 -13.90 -1.98 4.88
C ILE A 220 -15.39 -1.80 4.56
N GLU A 221 -15.73 -1.34 3.35
CA GLU A 221 -17.13 -1.26 2.88
C GLU A 221 -17.79 -2.65 2.88
N ALA A 222 -17.09 -3.69 2.42
CA ALA A 222 -17.58 -5.07 2.40
C ALA A 222 -17.89 -5.59 3.81
N ILE A 223 -17.00 -5.33 4.78
CA ILE A 223 -17.20 -5.69 6.20
C ILE A 223 -18.41 -4.96 6.77
N ARG A 224 -18.51 -3.64 6.57
CA ARG A 224 -19.63 -2.84 7.11
C ARG A 224 -20.99 -3.29 6.59
N ASN A 225 -21.03 -3.77 5.35
CA ASN A 225 -22.24 -4.27 4.71
C ASN A 225 -22.46 -5.77 4.91
N ASN A 226 -21.58 -6.45 5.67
CA ASN A 226 -21.58 -7.91 5.86
C ASN A 226 -21.72 -8.69 4.53
N ASN A 227 -21.00 -8.23 3.51
CA ASN A 227 -21.04 -8.82 2.17
C ASN A 227 -19.62 -9.16 1.72
N PRO A 228 -19.11 -10.35 2.09
CA PRO A 228 -17.79 -10.80 1.68
C PRO A 228 -17.67 -10.80 0.16
N ASN A 229 -16.62 -10.15 -0.34
CA ASN A 229 -16.36 -10.02 -1.76
C ASN A 229 -14.84 -10.09 -2.03
N PHE A 230 -14.47 -10.02 -3.31
CA PHE A 230 -13.06 -10.10 -3.72
C PHE A 230 -12.16 -9.08 -3.01
N TYR A 231 -12.62 -7.85 -2.80
CA TYR A 231 -11.81 -6.82 -2.12
C TYR A 231 -11.49 -7.21 -0.69
N LEU A 232 -12.46 -7.80 0.03
CA LEU A 232 -12.24 -8.30 1.39
C LEU A 232 -11.21 -9.43 1.41
N SER A 233 -11.36 -10.43 0.55
CA SER A 233 -10.36 -11.50 0.40
C SER A 233 -8.97 -10.94 0.10
N ALA A 234 -8.85 -10.02 -0.85
CA ALA A 234 -7.58 -9.41 -1.22
C ALA A 234 -6.94 -8.59 -0.08
N ALA A 235 -7.73 -7.81 0.66
CA ALA A 235 -7.22 -7.08 1.82
C ALA A 235 -6.74 -8.03 2.92
N THR A 236 -7.49 -9.10 3.20
CA THR A 236 -7.10 -10.12 4.19
C THR A 236 -5.82 -10.85 3.74
N SER A 237 -5.70 -11.19 2.46
CA SER A 237 -4.47 -11.78 1.90
C SER A 237 -3.26 -10.83 2.02
N LEU A 238 -3.44 -9.52 1.82
CA LEU A 238 -2.37 -8.54 2.02
C LEU A 238 -1.95 -8.47 3.49
N LEU A 239 -2.93 -8.47 4.40
CA LEU A 239 -2.69 -8.47 5.84
C LEU A 239 -1.92 -9.74 6.28
N PHE A 240 -2.33 -10.90 5.78
CA PHE A 240 -1.62 -12.17 5.99
C PHE A 240 -0.22 -12.14 5.40
N GLY A 241 -0.03 -11.54 4.22
CA GLY A 241 1.28 -11.31 3.64
C GLY A 241 2.21 -10.57 4.61
N VAL A 242 1.74 -9.46 5.19
CA VAL A 242 2.51 -8.67 6.16
C VAL A 242 2.79 -9.44 7.45
N ILE A 243 1.76 -10.06 8.07
CA ILE A 243 1.90 -10.78 9.34
C ILE A 243 2.79 -12.01 9.20
N PHE A 244 2.53 -12.87 8.20
CA PHE A 244 3.27 -14.12 8.07
C PHE A 244 4.68 -13.89 7.55
N ASN A 245 4.93 -12.85 6.75
CA ASN A 245 6.28 -12.40 6.43
C ASN A 245 7.10 -12.14 7.71
N TYR A 246 6.56 -11.39 8.67
CA TYR A 246 7.23 -11.18 9.96
C TYR A 246 7.53 -12.48 10.68
N THR A 247 6.53 -13.35 10.86
CA THR A 247 6.72 -14.61 11.63
C THR A 247 7.72 -15.56 10.96
N LEU A 248 7.74 -15.61 9.63
CA LEU A 248 8.70 -16.42 8.88
C LEU A 248 10.10 -15.86 9.00
N GLN A 249 10.28 -14.54 8.88
CA GLN A 249 11.59 -13.90 9.08
C GLN A 249 12.09 -14.05 10.52
N TYR A 250 11.19 -13.97 11.50
CA TYR A 250 11.52 -14.26 12.90
C TYR A 250 12.02 -15.70 13.08
N GLY A 251 11.50 -16.63 12.29
CA GLY A 251 11.96 -18.01 12.26
C GLY A 251 13.33 -18.21 11.61
N VAL A 252 13.94 -17.23 10.95
CA VAL A 252 15.25 -17.36 10.26
C VAL A 252 16.23 -16.28 10.73
N LYS A 253 16.21 -15.95 12.03
CA LYS A 253 17.16 -14.97 12.57
C LYS A 253 18.59 -15.49 12.40
N THR A 254 19.38 -14.78 11.60
CA THR A 254 20.83 -14.94 11.49
C THR A 254 21.50 -13.64 11.94
N GLU A 255 22.58 -13.76 12.69
CA GLU A 255 23.35 -12.60 13.15
C GLU A 255 24.11 -11.96 11.98
N GLY A 256 24.08 -10.63 11.92
CA GLY A 256 24.82 -9.82 10.94
C GLY A 256 23.96 -9.10 9.91
N SER A 257 24.48 -7.99 9.37
CA SER A 257 23.90 -7.26 8.25
C SER A 257 24.59 -7.65 6.93
N LEU A 258 23.84 -7.79 5.85
CA LEU A 258 24.38 -7.92 4.50
C LEU A 258 24.13 -6.61 3.75
N MET A 259 25.18 -5.93 3.28
CA MET A 259 25.09 -4.61 2.63
C MET A 259 24.35 -3.57 3.50
N ASP A 260 24.72 -3.48 4.78
CA ASP A 260 24.10 -2.59 5.80
C ASP A 260 22.58 -2.78 5.98
N MET A 261 22.03 -3.91 5.50
CA MET A 261 20.64 -4.27 5.64
C MET A 261 20.52 -5.63 6.35
N PHE A 262 19.61 -5.72 7.31
CA PHE A 262 19.34 -6.95 8.04
C PHE A 262 18.40 -7.87 7.25
N VAL A 263 17.34 -7.28 6.70
CA VAL A 263 16.47 -7.96 5.72
C VAL A 263 16.26 -7.04 4.53
N PHE A 264 16.55 -7.55 3.32
CA PHE A 264 16.39 -6.78 2.10
C PHE A 264 14.92 -6.38 1.86
N PRO A 265 14.64 -5.10 1.56
CA PRO A 265 13.29 -4.65 1.21
C PRO A 265 12.67 -5.40 0.04
N GLY A 266 13.49 -5.73 -0.99
CA GLY A 266 13.05 -6.51 -2.14
C GLY A 266 12.63 -7.94 -1.78
N ALA A 267 13.38 -8.62 -0.90
CA ALA A 267 13.03 -9.95 -0.41
C ALA A 267 11.74 -9.92 0.43
N THR A 268 11.58 -8.87 1.25
CA THR A 268 10.35 -8.64 2.02
C THR A 268 9.14 -8.45 1.10
N ALA A 269 9.25 -7.60 0.09
CA ALA A 269 8.18 -7.37 -0.89
C ALA A 269 7.84 -8.65 -1.69
N TYR A 270 8.84 -9.42 -2.09
CA TYR A 270 8.65 -10.71 -2.76
C TYR A 270 7.87 -11.69 -1.89
N GLN A 271 8.27 -11.87 -0.63
CA GLN A 271 7.63 -12.81 0.28
C GLN A 271 6.18 -12.41 0.60
N ILE A 272 5.92 -11.12 0.85
CA ILE A 272 4.56 -10.60 1.03
C ILE A 272 3.71 -10.88 -0.22
N THR A 273 4.26 -10.62 -1.40
CA THR A 273 3.55 -10.85 -2.68
C THR A 273 3.25 -12.34 -2.89
N PHE A 274 4.19 -13.22 -2.58
CA PHE A 274 4.01 -14.66 -2.68
C PHE A 274 2.87 -15.14 -1.76
N ILE A 275 2.91 -14.76 -0.48
CA ILE A 275 1.86 -15.11 0.49
C ILE A 275 0.51 -14.54 0.04
N PHE A 276 0.48 -13.28 -0.41
CA PHE A 276 -0.72 -12.63 -0.92
C PHE A 276 -1.37 -13.44 -2.06
N VAL A 277 -0.60 -13.80 -3.09
CA VAL A 277 -1.09 -14.57 -4.24
C VAL A 277 -1.57 -15.95 -3.79
N PHE A 278 -0.82 -16.61 -2.90
CA PHE A 278 -1.19 -17.91 -2.37
C PHE A 278 -2.55 -17.88 -1.63
N CYS A 279 -2.75 -16.90 -0.76
CA CYS A 279 -4.03 -16.74 -0.06
C CYS A 279 -5.18 -16.38 -1.02
N ILE A 280 -4.96 -15.51 -2.01
CA ILE A 280 -5.97 -15.25 -3.05
C ILE A 280 -6.42 -16.54 -3.73
N ILE A 281 -5.49 -17.43 -4.09
CA ILE A 281 -5.82 -18.73 -4.68
C ILE A 281 -6.67 -19.57 -3.70
N GLY A 282 -6.36 -19.55 -2.40
CA GLY A 282 -7.18 -20.17 -1.35
C GLY A 282 -8.63 -19.70 -1.35
N TYR A 283 -8.85 -18.37 -1.40
CA TYR A 283 -10.20 -17.79 -1.49
C TYR A 283 -10.93 -18.16 -2.77
N LEU A 284 -10.22 -18.25 -3.91
CA LEU A 284 -10.82 -18.61 -5.20
C LEU A 284 -11.24 -20.09 -5.24
N ILE A 285 -10.45 -21.00 -4.66
CA ILE A 285 -10.74 -22.45 -4.67
C ILE A 285 -11.90 -22.79 -3.74
N ILE A 286 -11.86 -22.31 -2.49
CA ILE A 286 -12.84 -22.67 -1.47
C ILE A 286 -14.12 -21.83 -1.59
N ASN A 287 -13.99 -20.59 -2.08
CA ASN A 287 -15.09 -19.65 -2.33
C ASN A 287 -16.02 -19.44 -1.11
N ARG A 288 -15.46 -19.52 0.11
CA ARG A 288 -16.15 -19.24 1.37
C ARG A 288 -15.23 -18.48 2.30
N TYR A 289 -15.48 -17.17 2.43
CA TYR A 289 -14.58 -16.26 3.14
C TYR A 289 -14.15 -16.77 4.52
N VAL A 290 -15.09 -17.03 5.43
CA VAL A 290 -14.78 -17.40 6.82
C VAL A 290 -13.93 -18.67 6.92
N ILE A 291 -14.36 -19.74 6.24
CA ILE A 291 -13.68 -21.04 6.26
C ILE A 291 -12.28 -20.91 5.64
N THR A 292 -12.14 -20.21 4.52
CA THR A 292 -10.83 -19.98 3.91
C THR A 292 -9.91 -19.20 4.83
N THR A 293 -10.37 -18.08 5.40
CA THR A 293 -9.57 -17.25 6.31
C THR A 293 -9.07 -18.09 7.49
N PHE A 294 -9.93 -18.92 8.06
CA PHE A 294 -9.54 -19.81 9.15
C PHE A 294 -8.47 -20.83 8.72
N LEU A 295 -8.66 -21.51 7.59
CA LEU A 295 -7.70 -22.48 7.07
C LEU A 295 -6.35 -21.84 6.74
N GLU A 296 -6.33 -20.62 6.20
CA GLU A 296 -5.11 -19.87 5.93
C GLU A 296 -4.36 -19.50 7.21
N ILE A 297 -5.08 -19.08 8.26
CA ILE A 297 -4.48 -18.79 9.58
C ILE A 297 -3.79 -20.04 10.14
N VAL A 298 -4.49 -21.18 10.11
CA VAL A 298 -3.95 -22.45 10.60
C VAL A 298 -2.74 -22.87 9.77
N PHE A 299 -2.86 -22.84 8.44
CA PHE A 299 -1.80 -23.26 7.53
C PHE A 299 -0.51 -22.45 7.72
N TRP A 300 -0.62 -21.12 7.62
CA TRP A 300 0.55 -20.26 7.76
C TRP A 300 1.07 -20.22 9.20
N GLY A 301 0.19 -20.31 10.21
CA GLY A 301 0.59 -20.43 11.61
C GLY A 301 1.43 -21.68 11.86
N VAL A 302 1.04 -22.83 11.31
CA VAL A 302 1.81 -24.07 11.40
C VAL A 302 3.16 -23.93 10.69
N ILE A 303 3.20 -23.38 9.47
CA ILE A 303 4.47 -23.18 8.73
C ILE A 303 5.42 -22.29 9.53
N SER A 304 4.94 -21.16 10.07
CA SER A 304 5.76 -20.26 10.87
C SER A 304 6.30 -20.92 12.14
N LEU A 305 5.47 -21.72 12.82
CA LEU A 305 5.90 -22.48 13.99
C LEU A 305 6.97 -23.52 13.63
N VAL A 306 6.75 -24.31 12.56
CA VAL A 306 7.71 -25.32 12.11
C VAL A 306 9.03 -24.67 11.73
N ASN A 307 9.00 -23.55 11.01
CA ASN A 307 10.18 -22.80 10.60
C ASN A 307 10.99 -22.34 11.81
N TYR A 308 10.32 -21.75 12.82
CA TYR A 308 10.95 -21.35 14.07
C TYR A 308 11.58 -22.53 14.82
N LEU A 309 10.86 -23.65 14.96
CA LEU A 309 11.37 -24.84 15.64
C LEU A 309 12.59 -25.42 14.91
N LYS A 310 12.55 -25.47 13.58
CA LYS A 310 13.64 -26.00 12.76
C LYS A 310 14.90 -25.15 12.91
N GLN A 311 14.77 -23.83 12.81
CA GLN A 311 15.89 -22.92 13.03
C GLN A 311 16.48 -23.09 14.44
N LYS A 312 15.64 -23.23 15.47
CA LYS A 312 16.12 -23.47 16.84
C LYS A 312 16.87 -24.80 17.00
N MET A 313 16.46 -25.84 16.27
CA MET A 313 17.06 -27.18 16.38
C MET A 313 18.31 -27.38 15.51
N ARG A 314 18.36 -26.72 14.34
CA ARG A 314 19.36 -27.01 13.30
C ARG A 314 20.04 -25.77 12.70
N ASN A 315 19.68 -24.57 13.16
CA ASN A 315 20.17 -23.30 12.61
C ASN A 315 19.96 -23.15 11.09
N GLU A 316 18.93 -23.80 10.54
CA GLU A 316 18.56 -23.69 9.13
C GLU A 316 17.06 -23.40 8.97
N PRO A 317 16.67 -22.58 7.97
CA PRO A 317 15.27 -22.33 7.66
C PRO A 317 14.58 -23.60 7.14
N LEU A 318 13.24 -23.54 7.10
CA LEU A 318 12.43 -24.50 6.38
C LEU A 318 12.67 -24.38 4.87
N LEU A 319 13.17 -25.45 4.26
CA LEU A 319 13.37 -25.59 2.82
C LEU A 319 12.22 -26.39 2.21
N VAL A 320 12.03 -26.26 0.89
CA VAL A 320 11.02 -27.05 0.14
C VAL A 320 11.29 -28.56 0.24
N SER A 321 12.55 -28.97 0.37
CA SER A 321 12.94 -30.38 0.61
C SER A 321 12.43 -30.93 1.94
N ASP A 322 12.15 -30.07 2.92
CA ASP A 322 11.72 -30.44 4.27
C ASP A 322 10.22 -30.67 4.39
N ILE A 323 9.47 -30.59 3.29
CA ILE A 323 8.06 -31.03 3.25
C ILE A 323 7.97 -32.52 3.64
N SER A 324 9.04 -33.29 3.44
CA SER A 324 9.17 -34.66 3.97
C SER A 324 9.07 -34.72 5.51
N TRP A 325 9.54 -33.69 6.21
CA TRP A 325 9.54 -33.58 7.68
C TRP A 325 8.15 -33.27 8.25
N LEU A 326 7.30 -32.55 7.50
CA LEU A 326 5.88 -32.35 7.84
C LEU A 326 5.10 -33.67 7.91
N LYS A 327 5.61 -34.76 7.29
CA LYS A 327 5.01 -36.09 7.39
C LYS A 327 5.21 -36.72 8.77
N GLU A 328 6.16 -36.24 9.57
CA GLU A 328 6.40 -36.69 10.95
C GLU A 328 5.53 -35.91 11.95
N ALA A 329 4.20 -35.93 11.74
CA ALA A 329 3.22 -35.18 12.54
C ALA A 329 3.34 -35.40 14.06
N LYS A 330 3.88 -36.55 14.50
CA LYS A 330 4.16 -36.86 15.91
C LYS A 330 5.13 -35.89 16.60
N LEU A 331 6.06 -35.28 15.85
CA LEU A 331 6.96 -34.27 16.40
C LEU A 331 6.21 -32.96 16.66
N LEU A 332 5.32 -32.55 15.75
CA LEU A 332 4.55 -31.31 15.89
C LEU A 332 3.56 -31.35 17.07
N THR A 333 2.90 -32.49 17.29
CA THR A 333 1.96 -32.66 18.41
C THR A 333 2.62 -32.65 19.79
N LYS A 334 3.95 -32.79 19.88
CA LYS A 334 4.68 -32.63 21.16
C LYS A 334 4.86 -31.17 21.57
N TYR A 335 4.75 -30.24 20.62
CA TYR A 335 4.98 -28.81 20.85
C TYR A 335 3.69 -27.97 20.77
N ILE A 336 2.57 -28.58 20.37
CA ILE A 336 1.25 -27.93 20.26
C ILE A 336 0.34 -28.51 21.34
N ASP A 337 -0.22 -27.64 22.19
CA ASP A 337 -1.23 -28.03 23.18
C ASP A 337 -2.47 -28.59 22.47
N GLY A 338 -2.91 -29.80 22.85
CA GLY A 338 -4.08 -30.46 22.25
C GLY A 338 -5.37 -29.63 22.35
N THR A 339 -5.44 -28.70 23.30
CA THR A 339 -6.54 -27.76 23.47
C THR A 339 -6.66 -26.80 22.27
N ILE A 340 -5.53 -26.38 21.68
CA ILE A 340 -5.50 -25.52 20.48
C ILE A 340 -6.05 -26.27 19.27
N ILE A 341 -5.75 -27.56 19.15
CA ILE A 341 -6.25 -28.43 18.07
C ILE A 341 -7.78 -28.59 18.18
N ILE A 342 -8.30 -28.72 19.40
CA ILE A 342 -9.75 -28.82 19.66
C ILE A 342 -10.45 -27.51 19.30
N TYR A 343 -9.93 -26.35 19.71
CA TYR A 343 -10.50 -25.06 19.31
C TYR A 343 -10.46 -24.85 17.80
N ALA A 344 -9.40 -25.31 17.13
CA ALA A 344 -9.30 -25.26 15.68
C ALA A 344 -10.37 -26.14 14.99
N LEU A 345 -10.65 -27.34 15.51
CA LEU A 345 -11.69 -28.21 14.99
C LEU A 345 -13.10 -27.66 15.22
N ILE A 346 -13.36 -27.04 16.39
CA ILE A 346 -14.65 -26.40 16.68
C ILE A 346 -14.91 -25.24 15.71
N ALA A 347 -13.88 -24.45 15.41
CA ALA A 347 -13.97 -23.34 14.43
C ALA A 347 -14.10 -23.79 12.97
N ILE A 348 -13.86 -25.07 12.64
CA ILE A 348 -14.13 -25.64 11.31
C ILE A 348 -15.59 -26.06 11.17
N VAL A 349 -16.22 -26.48 12.27
CA VAL A 349 -17.58 -27.04 12.29
C VAL A 349 -18.66 -25.95 12.43
N PHE A 350 -18.32 -24.83 13.08
CA PHE A 350 -19.15 -23.63 13.21
C PHE A 350 -18.69 -22.54 12.25
#